data_AF-A0A7W3MUB3-F1
#
_entry.id   AF-A0A7W3MUB3-F1
#
_cell.length_a   1.000
_cell.length_b   1.000
_cell.length_c   1.000
_cell.angle_alpha   90.00
_cell.angle_beta   90.00
_cell.angle_gamma   90.00
#
_symmetry.space_group_name_H-M   'P 1'
#
loop_
_entity.id
_entity.type
_entity.pdbx_description
1 polymer ?
#
loop_
_entity_poly.entity_id
_entity_poly.type
_entity_poly.pdbx_seq_one_letter_code
_entity_poly.pdbx_strand_id
1 'polypeptide(L)' 'MSKKDRPADVYRDCGICDGRGWHQPDPKKSPHDCPYCGGTGRVKVR' A
#
# COMPACT_ATOMS: atom_id res chain seq x y z
N MET A 1 -28.39 -12.30 -7.60
CA MET A 1 -27.61 -11.63 -6.53
C MET A 1 -26.55 -10.76 -7.18
N SER A 2 -26.73 -9.44 -7.13
CA SER A 2 -25.73 -8.45 -7.56
C SER A 2 -24.49 -8.51 -6.66
N LYS A 3 -23.34 -8.87 -7.23
CA LYS A 3 -22.03 -8.54 -6.63
C LYS A 3 -21.14 -7.94 -7.72
N LYS A 4 -21.44 -6.68 -8.02
CA LYS A 4 -20.49 -5.62 -8.40
C LYS A 4 -19.12 -6.15 -8.87
N ASP A 5 -19.01 -6.40 -10.17
CA ASP A 5 -17.80 -6.10 -10.96
C ASP A 5 -17.51 -4.61 -10.82
N ARG A 6 -17.11 -4.18 -9.61
CA ARG A 6 -16.27 -2.99 -9.51
C ARG A 6 -15.00 -3.42 -10.23
N PRO A 7 -14.47 -2.67 -11.21
CA PRO A 7 -13.08 -2.88 -11.60
C PRO A 7 -12.34 -2.78 -10.28
N ALA A 8 -11.76 -3.90 -9.82
CA ALA A 8 -10.94 -3.90 -8.62
C ALA A 8 -9.99 -2.75 -8.86
N ASP A 9 -10.17 -1.66 -8.08
CA ASP A 9 -9.45 -0.43 -8.29
C ASP A 9 -8.00 -0.83 -8.52
N VAL A 10 -7.43 -0.50 -9.69
CA VAL A 10 -6.22 -1.12 -10.23
C VAL A 10 -5.03 -0.74 -9.35
N TYR A 11 -4.97 -1.29 -8.16
CA TYR A 11 -4.02 -0.98 -7.11
C TYR A 11 -3.51 -2.33 -6.62
N ARG A 12 -2.19 -2.49 -6.68
CA ARG A 12 -1.52 -3.62 -6.06
C ARG A 12 -0.97 -3.18 -4.72
N ASP A 13 -0.83 -4.14 -3.80
CA ASP A 13 -0.04 -3.90 -2.60
C ASP A 13 1.37 -3.47 -2.99
N CYS A 14 1.85 -2.43 -2.30
CA CYS A 14 3.20 -1.94 -2.46
C CYS A 14 4.16 -3.04 -2.01
N GLY A 15 4.89 -3.65 -2.95
CA GLY A 15 5.83 -4.74 -2.65
C GLY A 15 7.05 -4.32 -1.85
N ILE A 16 7.24 -3.02 -1.60
CA ILE A 16 8.34 -2.51 -0.79
C ILE A 16 7.95 -2.55 0.69
N CYS A 17 6.73 -2.13 1.02
CA CYS A 17 6.20 -2.16 2.40
C CYS A 17 5.19 -3.27 2.65
N ASP A 18 5.06 -4.24 1.75
CA ASP A 18 4.09 -5.36 1.80
C ASP A 18 2.66 -4.92 2.16
N GLY A 19 2.17 -3.86 1.51
CA GLY A 19 0.82 -3.36 1.76
C GLY A 19 0.66 -2.50 3.03
N ARG A 20 1.71 -2.35 3.85
CA ARG A 20 1.59 -1.70 5.17
C ARG A 20 1.53 -0.17 5.11
N GLY A 21 2.05 0.45 4.05
CA GLY A 21 2.07 1.91 3.86
C GLY A 21 3.24 2.63 4.53
N TRP A 22 4.00 1.96 5.38
CA TRP A 22 5.09 2.51 6.17
C TRP A 22 6.26 1.53 6.26
N HIS A 23 7.46 2.03 6.55
CA HIS A 23 8.61 1.20 6.93
C HIS A 23 9.01 1.49 8.37
N GLN A 24 9.10 0.44 9.17
CA GLN A 24 9.81 0.46 10.44
C GLN A 24 11.00 -0.50 10.36
N PRO A 25 12.16 -0.04 9.88
CA PRO A 25 13.38 -0.83 9.96
C PRO A 25 13.93 -0.88 11.40
N ASP A 26 13.57 0.09 12.24
CA ASP A 26 14.09 0.25 13.60
C ASP A 26 12.95 0.52 14.59
N PRO A 27 12.76 -0.29 15.65
CA PRO A 27 11.72 -0.07 16.65
C PRO A 27 11.95 1.19 17.50
N LYS A 28 13.14 1.80 17.42
CA LYS A 28 13.48 3.06 18.10
C LYS A 28 13.23 4.31 17.25
N LYS A 29 12.84 4.16 15.98
CA LYS A 29 12.52 5.29 15.11
C LYS A 29 11.01 5.34 14.85
N SER A 30 10.49 6.57 14.75
CA SER A 30 9.10 6.76 14.33
C SER A 30 8.90 6.11 12.95
N PRO A 31 7.76 5.42 12.73
CA PRO A 31 7.43 4.94 11.41
C PRO A 31 7.48 6.07 10.40
N HIS A 32 8.20 5.84 9.31
CA HIS A 32 8.20 6.74 8.17
C HIS A 32 7.29 6.15 7.09
N ASP A 33 6.52 7.02 6.43
CA ASP A 33 5.70 6.64 5.30
C ASP A 33 6.56 5.97 4.22
N CYS A 34 6.02 4.93 3.59
CA CYS A 34 6.68 4.29 2.49
C CYS A 34 6.74 5.26 1.30
N PRO A 35 7.93 5.69 0.86
CA PRO A 35 8.06 6.70 -0.19
C PRO A 35 7.54 6.21 -1.55
N TYR A 36 7.45 4.89 -1.72
CA TYR A 36 6.99 4.27 -2.97
C TYR A 36 5.47 4.31 -3.13
N CYS A 37 4.71 4.20 -2.04
CA CYS A 37 3.26 4.31 -2.06
C CYS A 37 2.73 5.55 -1.36
N GLY A 38 3.62 6.44 -0.88
CA GLY A 38 3.27 7.67 -0.17
C GLY A 38 2.37 7.44 1.06
N GLY A 39 2.65 6.44 1.88
CA GLY A 39 1.82 6.16 3.08
C GLY A 39 0.61 5.26 2.83
N THR A 40 0.21 5.03 1.58
CA THR A 40 -1.09 4.39 1.28
C THR A 40 -1.09 2.86 1.33
N GLY A 41 0.09 2.24 1.31
CA GLY A 41 0.27 0.79 1.23
C GLY A 41 0.00 0.20 -0.16
N ARG A 42 -0.51 0.99 -1.10
CA ARG A 42 -0.98 0.49 -2.39
C ARG A 42 -0.46 1.37 -3.52
N VAL A 43 -0.15 0.78 -4.66
CA VAL A 43 0.33 1.51 -5.84
C VAL A 43 -0.60 1.25 -7.00
N LYS A 44 -0.96 2.31 -7.75
CA LYS A 44 -1.83 2.17 -8.92
C LYS A 44 -1.07 1.42 -10.01
N VAL A 45 -1.57 0.26 -10.41
CA VAL A 45 -1.10 -0.48 -11.58
C VAL A 45 -1.86 0.09 -12.77
N ARG A 46 -1.14 0.37 -13.87
CA ARG A 46 -1.74 0.82 -15.13
C ARG A 46 -1.93 -0.36 -16.05
#